data_AF-A0A1Y5K4I4-F1
#
_entry.id   AF-A0A1Y5K4I4-F1
#
_cell.length_a   1.000
_cell.length_b   1.000
_cell.length_c   1.000
_cell.angle_alpha   90.00
_cell.angle_beta   90.00
_cell.angle_gamma   90.00
#
_symmetry.space_group_name_H-M   'P 1'
#
loop_
_entity.id
_entity.type
_entity.pdbx_description
1 polymer ?
#
loop_
_entity_poly.entity_id
_entity_poly.type
_entity_poly.pdbx_seq_one_letter_code
_entity_poly.pdbx_strand_id
1 'polypeptide(L)'
;MKEKKFIILFFLCCLLVITSWFVFFDGKENTKTKDIVEQKPASSDVYNAIPDSDEPTDIKSVGNNLTENNSITESASEDLQDLVESLSNLTANEIVIKLLIEERYYAHTTKILLELIKNGTLGINESLKGNNGNNKATYYTPLYVALIPYDQVSYDEFSEFMDLGAAIDTSNTWLRKLAKIKDERIIQRWVDESGVGPEHYDQLMNLALTKGSPELVSYIREYDLGGINYTFDPTSFTKSKMNIKDYIASEIDEEKYAQSGRITPFQFITADISRANIYLNKVRVMKMKPGLTQSEIDNFDKSLIVIQERIEDLQKIKQNL
;
A
#
# COMPACT_ATOMS: atom_id res chain seq x y z
N MET A 1 -13.23 -42.09 -10.54
CA MET A 1 -14.27 -41.13 -10.96
C MET A 1 -14.83 -40.27 -9.81
N LYS A 2 -14.80 -40.74 -8.55
CA LYS A 2 -15.20 -39.94 -7.37
C LYS A 2 -14.20 -38.84 -7.00
N GLU A 3 -12.90 -39.09 -7.15
CA GLU A 3 -11.84 -38.11 -6.80
C GLU A 3 -11.83 -36.87 -7.70
N LYS A 4 -12.06 -37.02 -9.02
CA LYS A 4 -12.14 -35.88 -9.93
C LYS A 4 -13.32 -34.95 -9.62
N LYS A 5 -14.41 -35.47 -9.06
CA LYS A 5 -15.57 -34.65 -8.65
C LYS A 5 -15.29 -33.85 -7.38
N PHE A 6 -14.46 -34.38 -6.47
CA PHE A 6 -14.09 -33.71 -5.23
C PHE A 6 -13.15 -32.52 -5.49
N ILE A 7 -12.18 -32.68 -6.39
CA ILE A 7 -11.27 -31.59 -6.79
C ILE A 7 -12.05 -30.44 -7.45
N ILE A 8 -12.97 -30.76 -8.37
CA ILE A 8 -13.79 -29.73 -9.03
C ILE A 8 -14.68 -28.98 -8.02
N LEU A 9 -15.27 -29.69 -7.05
CA LEU A 9 -16.10 -29.07 -6.01
C LEU A 9 -15.27 -28.17 -5.08
N PHE A 10 -14.05 -28.60 -4.72
CA PHE A 10 -13.14 -27.79 -3.91
C PHE A 10 -12.71 -26.51 -4.61
N PHE A 11 -12.34 -26.60 -5.90
CA PHE A 11 -12.00 -25.42 -6.71
C PHE A 11 -13.20 -24.46 -6.85
N LEU A 12 -14.42 -24.99 -6.99
CA LEU A 12 -15.63 -24.15 -7.06
C LEU A 12 -15.88 -23.41 -5.74
N CYS A 13 -15.68 -24.08 -4.60
CA CYS A 13 -15.78 -23.45 -3.28
C CYS A 13 -14.70 -22.38 -3.08
N CYS A 14 -13.44 -22.62 -3.45
CA CYS A 14 -12.38 -21.62 -3.37
C CYS A 14 -12.67 -20.40 -4.27
N LEU A 15 -13.19 -20.62 -5.47
CA LEU A 15 -13.56 -19.54 -6.39
C LEU A 15 -14.72 -18.68 -5.84
N LEU A 16 -15.68 -19.30 -5.16
CA LEU A 16 -16.79 -18.61 -4.49
C LEU A 16 -16.32 -17.81 -3.26
N VAL A 17 -15.33 -18.32 -2.52
CA VAL A 17 -14.72 -17.58 -1.38
C VAL A 17 -13.92 -16.39 -1.89
N ILE A 18 -13.12 -16.54 -2.95
CA ILE A 18 -12.31 -15.45 -3.52
C ILE A 18 -13.22 -14.36 -4.12
N THR A 19 -14.26 -14.74 -4.88
CA THR A 19 -15.20 -13.76 -5.45
C THR A 19 -16.05 -13.09 -4.38
N SER A 20 -16.48 -13.81 -3.33
CA SER A 20 -17.17 -13.20 -2.18
C SER A 20 -16.26 -12.26 -1.40
N TRP A 21 -14.95 -12.56 -1.31
CA TRP A 21 -13.97 -11.68 -0.66
C TRP A 21 -13.74 -10.40 -1.46
N PHE A 22 -13.74 -10.47 -2.79
CA PHE A 22 -13.71 -9.28 -3.65
C PHE A 22 -14.98 -8.43 -3.57
N VAL A 23 -16.16 -9.06 -3.53
CA VAL A 23 -17.46 -8.34 -3.44
C VAL A 23 -17.64 -7.66 -2.07
N PHE A 24 -17.11 -8.21 -0.98
CA PHE A 24 -17.25 -7.63 0.36
C PHE A 24 -16.41 -6.37 0.60
N PHE A 25 -15.37 -6.12 -0.20
CA PHE A 25 -14.54 -4.92 -0.09
C PHE A 25 -15.02 -3.72 -0.94
N ASP A 26 -16.03 -3.94 -1.78
CA ASP A 26 -16.45 -2.99 -2.82
C ASP A 26 -17.90 -2.48 -2.70
N GLY A 27 -18.60 -2.73 -1.58
CA GLY A 27 -20.01 -2.34 -1.50
C GLY A 27 -20.53 -2.03 -0.11
N LYS A 28 -20.51 -0.74 0.25
CA LYS A 28 -21.63 -0.02 0.91
C LYS A 28 -21.29 1.47 1.04
N GLU A 29 -21.47 2.20 -0.06
CA GLU A 29 -21.62 3.66 -0.01
C GLU A 29 -23.10 3.97 0.25
N ASN A 30 -23.41 4.49 1.45
CA ASN A 30 -24.69 5.13 1.73
C ASN A 30 -24.54 6.61 1.44
N THR A 31 -24.89 7.04 0.24
CA THR A 31 -24.98 8.46 -0.11
C THR A 31 -26.27 9.06 0.48
N LYS A 32 -26.13 9.91 1.49
CA LYS A 32 -27.08 10.99 1.75
C LYS A 32 -26.40 12.29 1.36
N THR A 33 -26.72 12.77 0.16
CA THR A 33 -26.42 14.10 -0.33
C THR A 33 -27.04 15.14 0.60
N LYS A 34 -26.21 16.08 1.07
CA LYS A 34 -26.66 17.41 1.47
C LYS A 34 -25.90 18.42 0.61
N ASP A 35 -26.67 19.24 -0.09
CA ASP A 35 -26.21 20.38 -0.86
C ASP A 35 -25.34 21.29 -0.01
N ILE A 36 -24.16 21.66 -0.51
CA ILE A 36 -23.41 22.80 -0.01
C ILE A 36 -23.05 23.71 -1.17
N VAL A 37 -23.40 24.97 -0.93
CA VAL A 37 -23.40 26.14 -1.77
C VAL A 37 -21.98 26.53 -2.18
N GLU A 38 -21.84 26.87 -3.46
CA GLU A 38 -20.68 27.45 -4.10
C GLU A 38 -20.32 28.81 -3.47
N GLN A 39 -19.10 28.94 -2.94
CA GLN A 39 -18.55 30.25 -2.58
C GLN A 39 -17.12 30.41 -3.13
N LYS A 40 -17.01 31.37 -4.05
CA LYS A 40 -15.83 31.85 -4.79
C LYS A 40 -14.80 32.51 -3.85
N PRO A 41 -13.48 32.44 -4.14
CA PRO A 41 -12.44 32.82 -3.19
C PRO A 41 -12.26 34.35 -3.10
N ALA A 42 -11.94 34.82 -1.89
CA ALA A 42 -11.41 36.16 -1.66
C ALA A 42 -9.89 36.06 -1.47
N SER A 43 -9.15 36.84 -2.26
CA SER A 43 -7.71 37.04 -2.12
C SER A 43 -7.41 38.08 -1.04
N SER A 44 -6.26 37.93 -0.39
CA SER A 44 -5.38 39.07 -0.04
C SER A 44 -4.04 38.56 0.49
N ASP A 45 -3.00 39.03 -0.18
CA ASP A 45 -1.59 38.98 0.19
C ASP A 45 -1.31 39.52 1.60
N VAL A 46 -0.32 38.99 2.32
CA VAL A 46 0.72 39.77 3.04
C VAL A 46 1.95 38.88 3.29
N TYR A 47 3.12 39.38 2.86
CA TYR A 47 4.48 38.87 3.07
C TYR A 47 5.07 39.28 4.44
N ASN A 48 6.07 38.49 4.86
CA ASN A 48 7.20 38.77 5.77
C ASN A 48 7.00 38.73 7.30
N ALA A 49 7.71 37.80 7.98
CA ALA A 49 9.03 38.09 8.55
C ALA A 49 9.68 36.84 9.20
N ILE A 50 10.93 36.56 8.79
CA ILE A 50 11.90 35.67 9.42
C ILE A 50 12.46 36.36 10.69
N PRO A 51 12.88 35.59 11.71
CA PRO A 51 14.25 35.79 12.19
C PRO A 51 15.03 34.48 12.39
N ASP A 52 16.29 34.53 11.94
CA ASP A 52 17.39 33.62 12.19
C ASP A 52 17.61 33.34 13.69
N SER A 53 17.95 32.09 14.01
CA SER A 53 18.92 31.80 15.06
C SER A 53 19.68 30.51 14.76
N ASP A 54 20.94 30.67 14.38
CA ASP A 54 21.99 29.65 14.38
C ASP A 54 22.29 29.17 15.81
N GLU A 55 22.31 27.85 16.05
CA GLU A 55 23.55 27.10 16.29
C GLU A 55 23.28 25.60 16.56
N PRO A 56 24.27 24.73 16.24
CA PRO A 56 24.08 23.30 16.03
C PRO A 56 24.29 22.49 17.31
N THR A 57 23.68 21.30 17.37
CA THR A 57 24.15 20.27 18.32
C THR A 57 24.30 18.93 17.63
N ASP A 58 25.57 18.54 17.50
CA ASP A 58 26.09 17.21 17.23
C ASP A 58 25.36 16.12 18.05
N ILE A 59 24.78 15.13 17.37
CA ILE A 59 24.63 13.79 17.93
C ILE A 59 25.22 12.79 16.94
N LYS A 60 26.16 12.04 17.49
CA LYS A 60 27.06 11.08 16.86
C LYS A 60 26.34 9.95 16.14
N SER A 61 26.75 9.78 14.89
CA SER A 61 27.04 8.50 14.22
C SER A 61 27.16 7.29 15.16
N VAL A 62 26.23 6.35 15.00
CA VAL A 62 26.49 4.92 15.21
C VAL A 62 26.09 4.21 13.92
N GLY A 63 27.09 4.03 13.06
CA GLY A 63 26.99 3.16 11.90
C GLY A 63 26.93 1.70 12.33
N ASN A 64 25.99 0.96 11.76
CA ASN A 64 26.11 -0.47 11.62
C ASN A 64 26.09 -0.79 10.13
N ASN A 65 27.30 -1.03 9.62
CA ASN A 65 27.55 -1.71 8.37
C ASN A 65 26.89 -3.08 8.40
N LEU A 66 25.86 -3.27 7.58
CA LEU A 66 25.48 -4.60 7.10
C LEU A 66 25.96 -4.69 5.66
N THR A 67 27.15 -5.26 5.56
CA THR A 67 27.84 -5.64 4.35
C THR A 67 26.92 -6.44 3.45
N GLU A 68 26.86 -6.02 2.19
CA GLU A 68 26.33 -6.77 1.07
C GLU A 68 26.80 -8.23 1.11
N ASN A 69 25.83 -9.13 1.09
CA ASN A 69 26.01 -10.47 0.55
C ASN A 69 24.84 -10.73 -0.41
N ASN A 70 24.90 -10.01 -1.53
CA ASN A 70 24.15 -10.38 -2.73
C ASN A 70 24.78 -11.64 -3.31
N SER A 71 24.07 -12.75 -3.18
CA SER A 71 24.18 -13.86 -4.14
C SER A 71 22.79 -14.43 -4.30
N ILE A 72 21.98 -13.70 -5.07
CA ILE A 72 20.74 -14.21 -5.66
C ILE A 72 21.00 -14.22 -7.16
N THR A 73 21.17 -15.45 -7.65
CA THR A 73 21.06 -15.94 -9.02
C THR A 73 20.79 -14.86 -10.08
N GLU A 74 21.84 -14.51 -10.84
CA GLU A 74 21.74 -13.78 -12.11
C GLU A 74 20.92 -14.63 -13.12
N SER A 75 19.59 -14.57 -13.03
CA SER A 75 18.79 -14.68 -14.24
C SER A 75 19.09 -13.43 -15.07
N ALA A 76 19.54 -13.59 -16.31
CA ALA A 76 19.91 -12.51 -17.21
C ALA A 76 18.96 -11.30 -17.02
N SER A 77 19.51 -10.19 -16.53
CA SER A 77 18.79 -8.92 -16.43
C SER A 77 18.39 -8.53 -17.86
N GLU A 78 17.17 -8.87 -18.28
CA GLU A 78 16.60 -8.34 -19.51
C GLU A 78 16.68 -6.81 -19.43
N ASP A 79 17.13 -6.17 -20.51
CA ASP A 79 17.22 -4.72 -20.55
C ASP A 79 15.81 -4.14 -20.38
N LEU A 80 15.67 -3.10 -19.55
CA LEU A 80 14.40 -2.39 -19.38
C LEU A 80 13.85 -1.94 -20.73
N GLN A 81 14.73 -1.58 -21.67
CA GLN A 81 14.35 -1.18 -23.01
C GLN A 81 13.67 -2.33 -23.79
N ASP A 82 14.19 -3.55 -23.69
CA ASP A 82 13.60 -4.73 -24.33
C ASP A 82 12.21 -5.04 -23.76
N LEU A 83 12.07 -4.90 -22.42
CA LEU A 83 10.78 -5.05 -21.74
C LEU A 83 9.77 -4.02 -22.24
N VAL A 84 10.16 -2.74 -22.34
CA VAL A 84 9.29 -1.66 -22.84
C VAL A 84 8.91 -1.88 -24.30
N GLU A 85 9.86 -2.23 -25.17
CA GLU A 85 9.62 -2.46 -26.60
C GLU A 85 8.63 -3.61 -26.81
N SER A 86 8.72 -4.68 -26.01
CA SER A 86 7.81 -5.82 -26.06
C SER A 86 6.34 -5.48 -25.74
N LEU A 87 6.09 -4.32 -25.14
CA LEU A 87 4.76 -3.84 -24.73
C LEU A 87 4.19 -2.77 -25.68
N SER A 88 5.01 -2.20 -26.56
CA SER A 88 4.68 -1.02 -27.39
C SER A 88 3.45 -1.16 -28.29
N ASN A 89 3.12 -2.39 -28.73
CA ASN A 89 2.01 -2.67 -29.63
C ASN A 89 0.77 -3.24 -28.92
N LEU A 90 0.75 -3.21 -27.59
CA LEU A 90 -0.34 -3.76 -26.79
C LEU A 90 -1.32 -2.66 -26.37
N THR A 91 -2.57 -3.04 -26.16
CA THR A 91 -3.55 -2.15 -25.53
C THR A 91 -3.20 -1.91 -24.06
N ALA A 92 -3.62 -0.79 -23.49
CA ALA A 92 -3.43 -0.48 -22.06
C ALA A 92 -3.86 -1.64 -21.12
N ASN A 93 -4.94 -2.34 -21.48
CA ASN A 93 -5.43 -3.49 -20.74
C ASN A 93 -4.53 -4.73 -20.88
N GLU A 94 -3.93 -4.97 -22.04
CA GLU A 94 -2.95 -6.04 -22.21
C GLU A 94 -1.64 -5.73 -21.48
N ILE A 95 -1.20 -4.47 -21.50
CA ILE A 95 -0.04 -3.99 -20.74
C ILE A 95 -0.23 -4.27 -19.25
N VAL A 96 -1.35 -3.85 -18.66
CA VAL A 96 -1.57 -4.05 -17.21
C VAL A 96 -1.67 -5.53 -16.83
N ILE A 97 -2.24 -6.37 -17.70
CA ILE A 97 -2.27 -7.82 -17.49
C ILE A 97 -0.85 -8.38 -17.43
N LYS A 98 0.03 -7.96 -18.36
CA LYS A 98 1.44 -8.39 -18.34
C LYS A 98 2.17 -7.92 -17.11
N LEU A 99 2.08 -6.62 -16.78
CA LEU A 99 2.74 -6.03 -15.62
C LEU A 99 2.35 -6.72 -14.30
N LEU A 100 1.08 -7.11 -14.14
CA LEU A 100 0.58 -7.68 -12.88
C LEU A 100 0.68 -9.20 -12.78
N ILE A 101 0.91 -9.92 -13.88
CA ILE A 101 0.87 -11.40 -13.91
C ILE A 101 2.21 -12.02 -14.31
N GLU A 102 2.93 -11.44 -15.28
CA GLU A 102 4.17 -12.00 -15.79
C GLU A 102 5.36 -11.53 -14.93
N GLU A 103 6.07 -12.48 -14.32
CA GLU A 103 7.14 -12.25 -13.33
C GLU A 103 8.23 -11.30 -13.83
N ARG A 104 8.65 -11.44 -15.10
CA ARG A 104 9.66 -10.58 -15.72
C ARG A 104 9.31 -9.09 -15.75
N TYR A 105 8.03 -8.74 -15.76
CA TYR A 105 7.60 -7.34 -15.74
C TYR A 105 7.29 -6.85 -14.32
N TYR A 106 6.84 -7.76 -13.45
CA TYR A 106 6.34 -7.41 -12.12
C TYR A 106 7.35 -6.57 -11.32
N ALA A 107 8.62 -6.98 -11.31
CA ALA A 107 9.71 -6.29 -10.60
C ALA A 107 10.07 -4.91 -11.18
N HIS A 108 9.70 -4.64 -12.43
CA HIS A 108 10.03 -3.40 -13.14
C HIS A 108 8.79 -2.55 -13.46
N THR A 109 7.62 -2.91 -12.91
CA THR A 109 6.31 -2.31 -13.23
C THR A 109 6.35 -0.78 -13.25
N THR A 110 6.87 -0.17 -12.19
CA THR A 110 6.94 1.30 -12.05
C THR A 110 7.77 1.94 -13.16
N LYS A 111 8.98 1.44 -13.39
CA LYS A 111 9.91 1.96 -14.41
C LYS A 111 9.37 1.78 -15.82
N ILE A 112 8.81 0.60 -16.12
CA ILE A 112 8.18 0.32 -17.41
C ILE A 112 7.03 1.30 -17.67
N LEU A 113 6.16 1.54 -16.69
CA LEU A 113 5.04 2.47 -16.84
C LEU A 113 5.52 3.89 -17.13
N LEU A 114 6.55 4.37 -16.41
CA LEU A 114 7.14 5.69 -16.64
C LEU A 114 7.71 5.81 -18.05
N GLU A 115 8.45 4.82 -18.54
CA GLU A 115 9.01 4.84 -19.91
C GLU A 115 7.92 4.78 -20.99
N LEU A 116 6.87 3.97 -20.80
CA LEU A 116 5.72 3.94 -21.70
C LEU A 116 4.96 5.27 -21.74
N ILE A 117 4.95 6.04 -20.65
CA ILE A 117 4.39 7.39 -20.63
C ILE A 117 5.32 8.37 -21.37
N LYS A 118 6.62 8.36 -21.05
CA LYS A 118 7.60 9.27 -21.66
C LYS A 118 7.70 9.11 -23.17
N ASN A 119 7.57 7.88 -23.68
CA ASN A 119 7.61 7.61 -25.12
C ASN A 119 6.25 7.79 -25.83
N GLY A 120 5.20 8.12 -25.08
CA GLY A 120 3.86 8.39 -25.61
C GLY A 120 3.02 7.15 -25.94
N THR A 121 3.47 5.94 -25.58
CA THR A 121 2.68 4.71 -25.74
C THR A 121 1.46 4.70 -24.81
N LEU A 122 1.58 5.31 -23.62
CA LEU A 122 0.55 5.32 -22.59
C LEU A 122 0.26 6.74 -22.11
N GLY A 123 -1.02 7.08 -21.93
CA GLY A 123 -1.39 8.33 -21.27
C GLY A 123 -1.15 8.30 -19.76
N ILE A 124 -0.58 9.36 -19.18
CA ILE A 124 -0.31 9.50 -17.73
C ILE A 124 -1.54 9.24 -16.85
N ASN A 125 -2.74 9.55 -17.35
CA ASN A 125 -4.03 9.36 -16.68
C ASN A 125 -4.97 8.41 -17.44
N GLU A 126 -4.43 7.63 -18.38
CA GLU A 126 -5.22 6.66 -19.14
C GLU A 126 -5.72 5.53 -18.23
N SER A 127 -6.98 5.13 -18.38
CA SER A 127 -7.52 3.99 -17.64
C SER A 127 -6.95 2.69 -18.21
N LEU A 128 -6.14 1.99 -17.42
CA LEU A 128 -5.49 0.74 -17.84
C LEU A 128 -6.41 -0.47 -17.74
N LYS A 129 -7.53 -0.37 -17.02
CA LYS A 129 -8.56 -1.43 -17.00
C LYS A 129 -9.64 -1.09 -18.03
N GLY A 130 -9.86 -1.99 -18.98
CA GLY A 130 -10.82 -1.77 -20.07
C GLY A 130 -12.25 -1.46 -19.59
N ASN A 131 -12.97 -0.65 -20.36
CA ASN A 131 -14.38 -0.29 -20.14
C ASN A 131 -15.33 -1.46 -20.48
N ASN A 132 -15.27 -2.55 -19.71
CA ASN A 132 -16.21 -3.66 -19.85
C ASN A 132 -17.47 -3.40 -19.00
N GLY A 133 -18.35 -2.51 -19.48
CA GLY A 133 -19.66 -2.25 -18.88
C GLY A 133 -19.68 -1.20 -17.75
N ASN A 134 -20.86 -0.94 -17.20
CA ASN A 134 -21.27 0.20 -16.36
C ASN A 134 -20.41 0.55 -15.11
N ASN A 135 -19.34 -0.18 -14.81
CA ASN A 135 -18.34 0.17 -13.81
C ASN A 135 -17.06 0.67 -14.48
N LYS A 136 -17.00 1.98 -14.71
CA LYS A 136 -15.77 2.63 -15.16
C LYS A 136 -14.75 2.60 -14.02
N ALA A 137 -13.78 1.70 -14.10
CA ALA A 137 -12.62 1.71 -13.19
C ALA A 137 -11.62 2.81 -13.60
N THR A 138 -12.09 4.04 -13.75
CA THR A 138 -11.31 5.20 -14.23
C THR A 138 -10.12 5.53 -13.35
N TYR A 139 -10.16 5.11 -12.08
CA TYR A 139 -9.06 5.26 -11.13
C TYR A 139 -7.87 4.33 -11.42
N TYR A 140 -7.98 3.37 -12.36
CA TYR A 140 -6.93 2.41 -12.67
C TYR A 140 -5.87 3.02 -13.61
N THR A 141 -5.30 4.15 -13.20
CA THR A 141 -4.26 4.90 -13.94
C THR A 141 -2.89 4.23 -13.80
N PRO A 142 -1.89 4.61 -14.62
CA PRO A 142 -0.50 4.16 -14.47
C PRO A 142 0.04 4.28 -13.05
N LEU A 143 -0.13 5.45 -12.41
CA LEU A 143 0.29 5.63 -11.02
C LEU A 143 -0.43 4.66 -10.08
N TYR A 144 -1.75 4.49 -10.24
CA TYR A 144 -2.50 3.56 -9.40
C TYR A 144 -1.97 2.12 -9.53
N VAL A 145 -1.59 1.71 -10.74
CA VAL A 145 -0.99 0.39 -11.04
C VAL A 145 0.42 0.28 -10.47
N ALA A 146 1.26 1.30 -10.61
CA ALA A 146 2.60 1.34 -10.01
C ALA A 146 2.55 1.14 -8.47
N LEU A 147 1.46 1.57 -7.83
CA LEU A 147 1.22 1.39 -6.40
C LEU A 147 0.55 0.04 -6.03
N ILE A 148 0.39 -0.90 -6.96
CA ILE A 148 -0.16 -2.26 -6.69
C ILE A 148 0.90 -3.25 -6.21
N PRO A 149 2.08 -3.36 -6.87
CA PRO A 149 3.13 -4.27 -6.45
C PRO A 149 3.49 -4.14 -4.97
N TYR A 150 4.04 -5.23 -4.41
CA TYR A 150 4.48 -5.25 -3.02
C TYR A 150 5.70 -4.36 -2.76
N ASP A 151 6.50 -4.11 -3.80
CA ASP A 151 7.60 -3.16 -3.77
C ASP A 151 7.03 -1.74 -3.85
N GLN A 152 7.46 -0.91 -2.90
CA GLN A 152 6.98 0.45 -2.81
C GLN A 152 7.65 1.29 -3.91
N VAL A 153 6.82 2.05 -4.63
CA VAL A 153 7.28 3.13 -5.49
C VAL A 153 8.18 4.05 -4.66
N SER A 154 9.39 4.31 -5.16
CA SER A 154 10.31 5.25 -4.50
C SER A 154 9.80 6.69 -4.59
N TYR A 155 10.29 7.57 -3.73
CA TYR A 155 9.91 8.98 -3.80
C TYR A 155 10.22 9.62 -5.16
N ASP A 156 11.35 9.26 -5.78
CA ASP A 156 11.76 9.80 -7.07
C ASP A 156 10.83 9.32 -8.19
N GLU A 157 10.46 8.04 -8.21
CA GLU A 157 9.50 7.49 -9.17
C GLU A 157 8.10 8.08 -8.97
N PHE A 158 7.64 8.22 -7.72
CA PHE A 158 6.36 8.86 -7.40
C PHE A 158 6.36 10.33 -7.86
N SER A 159 7.47 11.03 -7.59
CA SER A 159 7.67 12.41 -8.00
C SER A 159 7.63 12.56 -9.51
N GLU A 160 8.25 11.63 -10.25
CA GLU A 160 8.22 11.66 -11.70
C GLU A 160 6.79 11.47 -12.25
N PHE A 161 5.96 10.61 -11.66
CA PHE A 161 4.53 10.52 -12.02
C PHE A 161 3.81 11.86 -11.79
N MET A 162 4.04 12.51 -10.65
CA MET A 162 3.42 13.80 -10.33
C MET A 162 3.87 14.89 -11.32
N ASP A 163 5.17 14.96 -11.63
CA ASP A 163 5.75 15.94 -12.55
C ASP A 163 5.23 15.75 -14.00
N LEU A 164 4.91 14.52 -14.38
CA LEU A 164 4.25 14.19 -15.65
C LEU A 164 2.74 14.47 -15.65
N GLY A 165 2.17 14.90 -14.52
CA GLY A 165 0.76 15.28 -14.40
C GLY A 165 -0.19 14.14 -14.03
N ALA A 166 0.29 13.12 -13.30
CA ALA A 166 -0.59 12.10 -12.75
C ALA A 166 -1.61 12.71 -11.79
N ALA A 167 -2.89 12.39 -12.02
CA ALA A 167 -3.99 12.86 -11.20
C ALA A 167 -4.22 11.91 -10.02
N ILE A 168 -4.28 12.51 -8.83
CA ILE A 168 -4.73 11.88 -7.59
C ILE A 168 -5.88 12.71 -7.02
N ASP A 169 -6.85 12.05 -6.41
CA ASP A 169 -8.04 12.70 -5.85
C ASP A 169 -8.34 12.19 -4.43
N THR A 170 -9.38 12.75 -3.80
CA THR A 170 -9.79 12.41 -2.44
C THR A 170 -10.82 11.27 -2.37
N SER A 171 -11.03 10.54 -3.47
CA SER A 171 -11.95 9.39 -3.46
C SER A 171 -11.47 8.29 -2.50
N ASN A 172 -12.42 7.51 -2.01
CA ASN A 172 -12.17 6.37 -1.13
C ASN A 172 -11.08 5.41 -1.66
N THR A 173 -10.98 5.27 -2.98
CA THR A 173 -10.01 4.40 -3.63
C THR A 173 -8.58 4.93 -3.47
N TRP A 174 -8.36 6.22 -3.71
CA TRP A 174 -7.05 6.85 -3.54
C TRP A 174 -6.68 7.02 -2.07
N LEU A 175 -7.62 7.38 -1.18
CA LEU A 175 -7.35 7.43 0.27
C LEU A 175 -6.94 6.06 0.83
N ARG A 176 -7.53 4.96 0.34
CA ARG A 176 -7.13 3.60 0.69
C ARG A 176 -5.71 3.24 0.20
N LYS A 177 -5.24 3.86 -0.88
CA LYS A 177 -3.88 3.71 -1.40
C LYS A 177 -2.88 4.54 -0.58
N LEU A 178 -3.21 5.80 -0.30
CA LEU A 178 -2.43 6.67 0.58
C LEU A 178 -2.15 5.98 1.93
N ALA A 179 -3.16 5.33 2.52
CA ALA A 179 -3.01 4.60 3.78
C ALA A 179 -2.11 3.35 3.73
N LYS A 180 -1.52 3.01 2.58
CA LYS A 180 -0.51 1.94 2.43
C LYS A 180 0.90 2.48 2.18
N ILE A 181 1.03 3.78 1.95
CA ILE A 181 2.32 4.43 1.76
C ILE A 181 3.07 4.43 3.10
N LYS A 182 4.38 4.18 3.03
CA LYS A 182 5.28 4.21 4.20
C LYS A 182 6.36 5.29 4.09
N ASP A 183 6.60 5.85 2.90
CA ASP A 183 7.51 6.98 2.75
C ASP A 183 6.74 8.26 3.07
N GLU A 184 7.11 8.92 4.18
CA GLU A 184 6.48 10.17 4.64
C GLU A 184 6.57 11.28 3.58
N ARG A 185 7.62 11.29 2.75
CA ARG A 185 7.77 12.28 1.68
C ARG A 185 6.72 12.07 0.57
N ILE A 186 6.39 10.81 0.28
CA ILE A 186 5.29 10.49 -0.65
C ILE A 186 3.96 10.89 -0.03
N ILE A 187 3.74 10.63 1.27
CA ILE A 187 2.50 11.03 1.97
C ILE A 187 2.31 12.54 1.89
N GLN A 188 3.36 13.31 2.24
CA GLN A 188 3.32 14.77 2.21
C GLN A 188 3.00 15.29 0.81
N ARG A 189 3.77 14.88 -0.20
CA ARG A 189 3.54 15.31 -1.57
C ARG A 189 2.15 14.92 -2.06
N TRP A 190 1.69 13.71 -1.75
CA TRP A 190 0.34 13.28 -2.11
C TRP A 190 -0.74 14.21 -1.52
N VAL A 191 -0.62 14.56 -0.24
CA VAL A 191 -1.59 15.44 0.43
C VAL A 191 -1.62 16.82 -0.24
N ASP A 192 -0.45 17.38 -0.55
CA ASP A 192 -0.32 18.66 -1.23
C ASP A 192 -0.99 18.68 -2.62
N GLU A 193 -0.84 17.58 -3.38
CA GLU A 193 -1.33 17.47 -4.76
C GLU A 193 -2.83 17.08 -4.86
N SER A 194 -3.35 16.33 -3.88
CA SER A 194 -4.74 15.83 -3.91
C SER A 194 -5.74 16.72 -3.19
N GLY A 195 -5.29 17.73 -2.44
CA GLY A 195 -6.15 18.58 -1.62
C GLY A 195 -6.79 17.84 -0.43
N VAL A 196 -6.09 16.84 0.11
CA VAL A 196 -6.53 16.13 1.32
C VAL A 196 -6.44 17.06 2.53
N GLY A 197 -7.58 17.53 3.04
CA GLY A 197 -7.65 18.36 4.23
C GLY A 197 -8.16 17.64 5.50
N PRO A 198 -8.33 18.39 6.61
CA PRO A 198 -8.82 17.90 7.89
C PRO A 198 -10.15 17.13 7.82
N GLU A 199 -11.01 17.44 6.84
CA GLU A 199 -12.26 16.74 6.58
C GLU A 199 -12.07 15.25 6.24
N HIS A 200 -10.87 14.85 5.81
CA HIS A 200 -10.52 13.46 5.51
C HIS A 200 -9.73 12.76 6.64
N TYR A 201 -9.24 13.49 7.64
CA TYR A 201 -8.28 12.95 8.62
C TYR A 201 -8.87 11.86 9.51
N ASP A 202 -10.13 11.96 9.93
CA ASP A 202 -10.82 10.87 10.66
C ASP A 202 -10.86 9.56 9.85
N GLN A 203 -11.19 9.68 8.56
CA GLN A 203 -11.20 8.54 7.66
C GLN A 203 -9.78 7.98 7.47
N LEU A 204 -8.79 8.84 7.25
CA LEU A 204 -7.41 8.44 7.03
C LEU A 204 -6.79 7.81 8.26
N MET A 205 -7.09 8.28 9.47
CA MET A 205 -6.68 7.68 10.74
C MET A 205 -7.21 6.25 10.89
N ASN A 206 -8.49 6.04 10.53
CA ASN A 206 -9.08 4.69 10.54
C ASN A 206 -8.50 3.81 9.43
N LEU A 207 -8.26 4.36 8.24
CA LEU A 207 -7.59 3.64 7.16
C LEU A 207 -6.17 3.25 7.55
N ALA A 208 -5.39 4.15 8.15
CA ALA A 208 -4.04 3.91 8.64
C ALA A 208 -4.01 2.77 9.66
N LEU A 209 -4.98 2.72 10.58
CA LEU A 209 -5.17 1.58 11.48
C LEU A 209 -5.53 0.29 10.73
N THR A 210 -6.39 0.34 9.71
CA THR A 210 -6.79 -0.89 8.97
C THR A 210 -5.72 -1.40 8.02
N LYS A 211 -4.82 -0.53 7.55
CA LYS A 211 -3.76 -0.81 6.60
C LYS A 211 -2.39 -0.96 7.23
N GLY A 212 -2.21 -0.52 8.47
CA GLY A 212 -0.92 -0.56 9.17
C GLY A 212 0.05 0.48 8.59
N SER A 213 -0.32 1.76 8.65
CA SER A 213 0.54 2.88 8.25
C SER A 213 0.75 3.82 9.44
N PRO A 214 1.74 3.55 10.31
CA PRO A 214 2.11 4.47 11.39
C PRO A 214 2.59 5.81 10.85
N GLU A 215 3.20 5.84 9.67
CA GLU A 215 3.72 7.05 9.02
C GLU A 215 2.58 8.03 8.68
N LEU A 216 1.45 7.53 8.19
CA LEU A 216 0.26 8.37 7.96
C LEU A 216 -0.33 8.89 9.28
N VAL A 217 -0.28 8.12 10.36
CA VAL A 217 -0.74 8.57 11.68
C VAL A 217 0.17 9.67 12.24
N SER A 218 1.49 9.50 12.10
CA SER A 218 2.47 10.51 12.49
C SER A 218 2.24 11.80 11.71
N TYR A 219 2.13 11.72 10.38
CA TYR A 219 1.87 12.85 9.51
C TYR A 219 0.62 13.63 9.93
N ILE A 220 -0.53 12.95 10.08
CA ILE A 220 -1.79 13.63 10.46
C ILE A 220 -1.68 14.35 11.81
N ARG A 221 -0.96 13.76 12.77
CA ARG A 221 -0.80 14.34 14.11
C ARG A 221 0.16 15.52 14.16
N GLU A 222 1.17 15.52 13.30
CA GLU A 222 2.14 16.61 13.23
C GLU A 222 1.56 17.82 12.50
N TYR A 223 0.82 17.59 11.42
CA TYR A 223 0.33 18.65 10.53
C TYR A 223 -1.07 19.19 10.89
N ASP A 224 -1.86 18.51 11.74
CA ASP A 224 -3.07 19.12 12.30
C ASP A 224 -2.75 20.02 13.51
N LEU A 225 -2.41 21.27 13.22
CA LEU A 225 -2.22 22.34 14.21
C LEU A 225 -3.50 22.65 15.02
N GLY A 226 -4.67 22.15 14.60
CA GLY A 226 -5.95 22.34 15.28
C GLY A 226 -6.12 21.54 16.56
N GLY A 227 -5.23 20.57 16.83
CA GLY A 227 -5.30 19.76 18.05
C GLY A 227 -6.56 18.90 18.14
N ILE A 228 -7.18 18.55 17.01
CA ILE A 228 -8.29 17.60 17.02
C ILE A 228 -7.68 16.27 17.44
N ASN A 229 -8.08 15.79 18.63
CA ASN A 229 -7.73 14.45 19.09
C ASN A 229 -8.44 13.43 18.20
N TYR A 230 -7.86 13.16 17.03
CA TYR A 230 -8.36 12.12 16.14
C TYR A 230 -8.28 10.78 16.87
N THR A 231 -9.45 10.23 17.16
CA THR A 231 -9.58 8.93 17.80
C THR A 231 -9.85 7.87 16.75
N PHE A 232 -9.24 6.70 16.92
CA PHE A 232 -9.66 5.53 16.16
C PHE A 232 -11.12 5.20 16.49
N ASP A 233 -11.90 4.88 15.46
CA ASP A 233 -13.24 4.33 15.65
C ASP A 233 -13.15 3.08 16.56
N PRO A 234 -13.90 3.01 17.68
CA PRO A 234 -13.81 1.91 18.63
C PRO A 234 -14.05 0.53 18.00
N THR A 235 -14.92 0.46 16.99
CA THR A 235 -15.20 -0.79 16.27
C THR A 235 -13.99 -1.24 15.47
N SER A 236 -13.37 -0.33 14.73
CA SER A 236 -12.17 -0.56 13.94
C SER A 236 -10.97 -0.93 14.82
N PHE A 237 -10.81 -0.27 15.97
CA PHE A 237 -9.79 -0.59 16.97
C PHE A 237 -9.97 -2.01 17.53
N THR A 238 -11.18 -2.36 17.95
CA THR A 238 -11.50 -3.69 18.49
C THR A 238 -11.30 -4.77 17.43
N LYS A 239 -11.76 -4.54 16.20
CA LYS A 239 -11.57 -5.47 15.07
C LYS A 239 -10.09 -5.67 14.75
N SER A 240 -9.29 -4.62 14.72
CA SER A 240 -7.84 -4.72 14.54
C SER A 240 -7.17 -5.52 15.66
N LYS A 241 -7.56 -5.28 16.93
CA LYS A 241 -7.08 -6.05 18.08
C LYS A 241 -7.39 -7.55 17.94
N MET A 242 -8.61 -7.90 17.56
CA MET A 242 -9.00 -9.30 17.34
C MET A 242 -8.20 -9.93 16.19
N ASN A 243 -8.10 -9.25 15.05
CA ASN A 243 -7.34 -9.78 13.90
C ASN A 243 -5.85 -10.00 14.23
N ILE A 244 -5.24 -9.11 15.03
CA ILE A 244 -3.86 -9.28 15.52
C ILE A 244 -3.75 -10.52 16.41
N LYS A 245 -4.69 -10.69 17.36
CA LYS A 245 -4.73 -11.85 18.23
C LYS A 245 -4.88 -13.16 17.44
N ASP A 246 -5.81 -13.19 16.49
CA ASP A 246 -6.06 -14.36 15.64
C ASP A 246 -4.84 -14.66 14.75
N TYR A 247 -4.18 -13.63 14.23
CA TYR A 247 -2.95 -13.78 13.46
C TYR A 247 -1.82 -14.36 14.31
N ILE A 248 -1.58 -13.83 15.51
CA ILE A 248 -0.56 -14.33 16.44
C ILE A 248 -0.84 -15.78 16.85
N ALA A 249 -2.11 -16.14 17.06
CA ALA A 249 -2.50 -17.51 17.42
C ALA A 249 -2.42 -18.50 16.26
N SER A 250 -2.29 -18.03 15.02
CA SER A 250 -2.19 -18.90 13.84
C SER A 250 -0.76 -19.40 13.63
N GLU A 251 -0.61 -20.67 13.29
CA GLU A 251 0.69 -21.26 12.95
C GLU A 251 1.12 -20.91 11.52
N ILE A 252 2.42 -20.96 11.25
CA ILE A 252 2.94 -20.95 9.89
C ILE A 252 2.73 -22.35 9.31
N ASP A 253 1.97 -22.44 8.23
CA ASP A 253 1.74 -23.71 7.54
C ASP A 253 2.76 -23.83 6.40
N GLU A 254 3.93 -24.38 6.72
CA GLU A 254 5.04 -24.50 5.77
C GLU A 254 4.69 -25.37 4.55
N GLU A 255 3.79 -26.34 4.70
CA GLU A 255 3.34 -27.19 3.60
C GLU A 255 2.64 -26.40 2.50
N LYS A 256 2.06 -25.23 2.81
CA LYS A 256 1.50 -24.32 1.79
C LYS A 256 2.56 -23.81 0.82
N TYR A 257 3.82 -23.68 1.25
CA TYR A 257 4.91 -23.19 0.40
C TYR A 257 5.54 -24.31 -0.43
N ALA A 258 5.18 -25.58 -0.20
CA ALA A 258 5.62 -26.70 -1.04
C ALA A 258 4.68 -26.97 -2.23
N GLN A 259 3.50 -26.32 -2.27
CA GLN A 259 2.48 -26.58 -3.29
C GLN A 259 2.75 -25.80 -4.58
N SER A 260 2.67 -26.49 -5.72
CA SER A 260 2.71 -25.86 -7.05
C SER A 260 1.29 -25.56 -7.56
N GLY A 261 1.09 -24.34 -8.04
CA GLY A 261 -0.20 -23.86 -8.54
C GLY A 261 -0.03 -22.61 -9.40
N ARG A 262 -1.09 -21.81 -9.56
CA ARG A 262 -1.03 -20.53 -10.29
C ARG A 262 -0.22 -19.44 -9.57
N ILE A 263 -0.04 -19.59 -8.26
CA ILE A 263 0.79 -18.71 -7.43
C ILE A 263 2.00 -19.54 -7.03
N THR A 264 3.21 -19.03 -7.27
CA THR A 264 4.45 -19.73 -6.92
C THR A 264 4.65 -19.73 -5.41
N PRO A 265 5.39 -20.72 -4.84
CA PRO A 265 5.85 -20.66 -3.46
C PRO A 265 6.45 -19.31 -3.05
N PHE A 266 7.29 -18.74 -3.91
CA PHE A 266 7.92 -17.43 -3.71
C PHE A 266 6.88 -16.29 -3.59
N GLN A 267 5.84 -16.31 -4.42
CA GLN A 267 4.75 -15.33 -4.35
C GLN A 267 3.92 -15.49 -3.07
N PHE A 268 3.65 -16.74 -2.65
CA PHE A 268 2.94 -17.01 -1.40
C PHE A 268 3.71 -16.51 -0.18
N ILE A 269 5.00 -16.87 -0.05
CA ILE A 269 5.81 -16.45 1.09
C ILE A 269 5.97 -14.92 1.12
N THR A 270 6.14 -14.28 -0.05
CA THR A 270 6.23 -12.82 -0.15
C THR A 270 4.93 -12.14 0.28
N ALA A 271 3.77 -12.69 -0.10
CA ALA A 271 2.47 -12.19 0.33
C ALA A 271 2.25 -12.34 1.85
N ASP A 272 2.69 -13.45 2.44
CA ASP A 272 2.58 -13.67 3.89
C ASP A 272 3.55 -12.77 4.69
N ILE A 273 4.78 -12.53 4.19
CA ILE A 273 5.70 -11.52 4.75
C ILE A 273 5.05 -10.13 4.70
N SER A 274 4.44 -9.76 3.57
CA SER A 274 3.73 -8.49 3.45
C SER A 274 2.57 -8.38 4.45
N ARG A 275 1.79 -9.45 4.61
CA ARG A 275 0.71 -9.52 5.61
C ARG A 275 1.23 -9.40 7.03
N ALA A 276 2.33 -10.06 7.36
CA ALA A 276 2.97 -9.99 8.67
C ALA A 276 3.40 -8.55 8.99
N ASN A 277 4.05 -7.87 8.03
CA ASN A 277 4.42 -6.47 8.16
C ASN A 277 3.20 -5.54 8.35
N ILE A 278 2.08 -5.80 7.67
CA ILE A 278 0.83 -5.07 7.92
C ILE A 278 0.40 -5.22 9.38
N TYR A 279 0.41 -6.44 9.93
CA TYR A 279 0.04 -6.66 11.34
C TYR A 279 1.01 -6.02 12.32
N LEU A 280 2.32 -6.10 12.05
CA LEU A 280 3.34 -5.42 12.85
C LEU A 280 3.05 -3.91 12.93
N ASN A 281 2.80 -3.30 11.77
CA ASN A 281 2.50 -1.87 11.70
C ASN A 281 1.13 -1.51 12.28
N LYS A 282 0.13 -2.40 12.22
CA LYS A 282 -1.13 -2.19 12.96
C LYS A 282 -0.91 -2.09 14.45
N VAL A 283 -0.06 -2.94 15.02
CA VAL A 283 0.29 -2.87 16.43
C VAL A 283 0.97 -1.53 16.74
N ARG A 284 1.92 -1.09 15.89
CA ARG A 284 2.55 0.24 16.01
C ARG A 284 1.51 1.37 16.00
N VAL A 285 0.59 1.37 15.04
CA VAL A 285 -0.51 2.35 14.97
C VAL A 285 -1.38 2.31 16.24
N MET A 286 -1.72 1.13 16.74
CA MET A 286 -2.51 0.98 17.96
C MET A 286 -1.79 1.52 19.19
N LYS A 287 -0.46 1.33 19.31
CA LYS A 287 0.37 1.91 20.37
C LYS A 287 0.40 3.44 20.36
N MET A 288 0.13 4.06 19.22
CA MET A 288 0.05 5.51 19.11
C MET A 288 -1.24 6.05 19.73
N LYS A 289 -2.24 5.22 20.06
CA LYS A 289 -3.49 5.69 20.68
C LYS A 289 -3.20 6.44 22.00
N PRO A 290 -3.73 7.65 22.23
CA PRO A 290 -3.59 8.33 23.51
C PRO A 290 -4.33 7.59 24.63
N GLY A 291 -3.81 7.72 25.86
CA GLY A 291 -4.42 7.18 27.07
C GLY A 291 -4.37 5.65 27.19
N LEU A 292 -3.38 4.99 26.58
CA LEU A 292 -3.12 3.58 26.84
C LEU A 292 -2.56 3.39 28.24
N THR A 293 -3.00 2.32 28.91
CA THR A 293 -2.41 1.87 30.16
C THR A 293 -1.06 1.20 29.92
N GLN A 294 -0.18 1.15 30.93
CA GLN A 294 1.09 0.43 30.82
C GLN A 294 0.89 -1.04 30.44
N SER A 295 -0.13 -1.69 31.00
CA SER A 295 -0.46 -3.09 30.65
C SER A 295 -0.84 -3.25 29.18
N GLU A 296 -1.56 -2.29 28.59
CA GLU A 296 -1.87 -2.31 27.16
C GLU A 296 -0.62 -2.11 26.30
N ILE A 297 0.27 -1.19 26.69
CA ILE A 297 1.55 -0.96 26.03
C ILE A 297 2.39 -2.24 26.05
N ASP A 298 2.54 -2.88 27.21
CA ASP A 298 3.29 -4.13 27.36
C ASP A 298 2.70 -5.27 26.52
N ASN A 299 1.37 -5.33 26.39
CA ASN A 299 0.70 -6.32 25.54
C ASN A 299 0.95 -6.06 24.05
N PHE A 300 1.00 -4.80 23.63
CA PHE A 300 1.39 -4.46 22.26
C PHE A 300 2.86 -4.77 22.01
N ASP A 301 3.76 -4.52 22.97
CA ASP A 301 5.18 -4.85 22.83
C ASP A 301 5.42 -6.35 22.67
N LYS A 302 4.72 -7.18 23.45
CA LYS A 302 4.71 -8.64 23.25
C LYS A 302 4.21 -9.02 21.85
N SER A 303 3.17 -8.35 21.37
CA SER A 303 2.62 -8.61 20.03
C SER A 303 3.61 -8.23 18.93
N LEU A 304 4.37 -7.13 19.09
CA LEU A 304 5.42 -6.73 18.17
C LEU A 304 6.52 -7.78 18.07
N ILE A 305 6.99 -8.30 19.21
CA ILE A 305 8.04 -9.33 19.27
C ILE A 305 7.58 -10.59 18.51
N VAL A 306 6.39 -11.12 18.83
CA VAL A 306 5.90 -12.36 18.20
C VAL A 306 5.71 -12.20 16.69
N ILE A 307 5.20 -11.04 16.23
CA ILE A 307 5.04 -10.80 14.79
C ILE A 307 6.40 -10.62 14.11
N GLN A 308 7.37 -9.98 14.76
CA GLN A 308 8.73 -9.80 14.24
C GLN A 308 9.44 -11.15 14.08
N GLU A 309 9.38 -12.03 15.09
CA GLU A 309 9.91 -13.40 15.02
C GLU A 309 9.28 -14.17 13.85
N ARG A 310 7.96 -14.04 13.67
CA ARG A 310 7.27 -14.64 12.52
C ARG A 310 7.74 -14.09 11.17
N ILE A 311 8.02 -12.80 11.06
CA ILE A 311 8.59 -12.21 9.83
C ILE A 311 9.96 -12.84 9.53
N GLU A 312 10.81 -12.97 10.55
CA GLU A 312 12.14 -13.57 10.40
C GLU A 312 12.06 -15.05 9.98
N ASP A 313 11.12 -15.82 10.53
CA ASP A 313 10.93 -17.21 10.12
C ASP A 313 10.42 -17.33 8.68
N LEU A 314 9.48 -16.48 8.27
CA LEU A 314 9.02 -16.41 6.88
C LEU A 314 10.15 -15.98 5.92
N GLN A 315 11.05 -15.10 6.34
CA GLN A 315 12.23 -14.71 5.57
C GLN A 315 13.22 -15.87 5.41
N LYS A 316 13.46 -16.66 6.47
CA LYS A 316 14.29 -17.88 6.38
C LYS A 316 13.69 -18.89 5.41
N ILE A 317 12.37 -19.11 5.46
CA ILE A 317 11.68 -19.99 4.50
C ILE A 317 11.89 -19.45 3.07
N LYS A 318 11.68 -18.15 2.85
CA LYS A 318 11.89 -17.52 1.54
C LYS A 318 13.31 -17.70 0.99
N GLN A 319 14.33 -17.68 1.85
CA GLN A 319 15.73 -17.89 1.45
C GLN A 319 16.05 -19.34 1.04
N ASN A 320 15.23 -20.30 1.49
CA ASN A 320 15.42 -21.73 1.23
C ASN A 320 14.56 -22.25 0.05
N LEU A 321 13.77 -21.39 -0.60
CA LEU A 321 12.98 -21.68 -1.81
C LEU A 321 13.82 -21.44 -3.07
#